data_AF-A0A1B8TB94-F1
#
_entry.id   AF-A0A1B8TB94-F1
#
_cell.length_a   1.000
_cell.length_b   1.000
_cell.length_c   1.000
_cell.angle_alpha   90.00
_cell.angle_beta   90.00
_cell.angle_gamma   90.00
#
_symmetry.space_group_name_H-M   'P 1'
#
loop_
_entity.id
_entity.type
_entity.pdbx_description
1 polymer ?
#
loop_
_entity_poly.entity_id
_entity_poly.type
_entity_poly.pdbx_seq_one_letter_code
_entity_poly.pdbx_strand_id
1 'polypeptide(L)'
;MSLINEYRATEEAIKELQGRLKNLENNDQLKKELEFSEKLRELMGQYGKSLRDIIAILDPESARKPRLAVTPAGGKRNRKVKRYTNPHNNEVIETKGGNHKTLKEWKAKWGADTVESWAEII
;
A
#
# COMPACT_ATOMS: atom_id res chain seq x y z
N MET A 1 -18.82 11.78 -16.04
CA MET A 1 -18.04 11.92 -17.29
C MET A 1 -18.39 10.78 -18.23
N SER A 2 -18.16 10.90 -19.53
CA SER A 2 -18.32 9.78 -20.47
C SER A 2 -17.24 8.73 -20.25
N LEU A 3 -17.58 7.44 -20.37
CA LEU A 3 -16.65 6.31 -20.30
C LEU A 3 -15.48 6.46 -21.28
N ILE A 4 -15.72 7.10 -22.42
CA ILE A 4 -14.69 7.39 -23.43
C ILE A 4 -13.66 8.38 -22.90
N ASN A 5 -14.08 9.37 -22.12
CA ASN A 5 -13.18 10.37 -21.54
C ASN A 5 -12.33 9.75 -20.43
N GLU A 6 -12.91 8.85 -19.64
CA GLU A 6 -12.18 8.10 -18.60
C GLU A 6 -11.14 7.15 -19.22
N TYR A 7 -11.51 6.44 -20.28
CA TYR A 7 -10.57 5.61 -21.04
C TYR A 7 -9.40 6.42 -21.59
N ARG A 8 -9.67 7.56 -22.24
CA ARG A 8 -8.63 8.45 -22.79
C ARG A 8 -7.73 9.04 -21.70
N ALA A 9 -8.32 9.49 -20.59
CA ALA A 9 -7.55 10.00 -19.45
C ALA A 9 -6.64 8.90 -18.86
N THR A 10 -7.12 7.67 -18.79
CA THR A 10 -6.32 6.52 -18.34
C THR A 10 -5.17 6.23 -19.30
N GLU A 11 -5.41 6.26 -20.62
CA GLU A 11 -4.35 6.09 -21.62
C GLU A 11 -3.26 7.16 -21.51
N GLU A 12 -3.65 8.42 -21.28
CA GLU A 12 -2.70 9.52 -21.08
C GLU A 12 -1.87 9.33 -19.80
N ALA A 13 -2.52 8.95 -18.69
CA ALA A 13 -1.83 8.66 -17.44
C ALA A 13 -0.83 7.51 -17.59
N ILE A 14 -1.18 6.45 -18.33
CA ILE A 14 -0.26 5.35 -18.62
C ILE A 14 0.96 5.85 -19.40
N LYS A 15 0.76 6.69 -20.43
CA LYS A 15 1.87 7.26 -21.20
C LYS A 15 2.78 8.13 -20.34
N GLU A 16 2.21 8.93 -19.45
CA GLU A 16 2.98 9.75 -18.51
C GLU A 16 3.82 8.89 -17.56
N LEU A 17 3.22 7.87 -16.96
CA LEU A 17 3.90 6.93 -16.07
C LEU A 17 5.02 6.17 -16.80
N GLN A 18 4.79 5.75 -18.04
CA GLN A 18 5.82 5.13 -18.87
C GLN A 18 6.98 6.09 -19.16
N GLY A 19 6.69 7.38 -19.43
CA GLY A 19 7.72 8.40 -19.59
C GLY A 19 8.54 8.60 -18.32
N ARG A 20 7.89 8.66 -17.16
CA ARG A 20 8.55 8.75 -15.86
C ARG A 20 9.43 7.53 -15.58
N LEU A 21 8.98 6.34 -15.93
CA LEU A 21 9.75 5.10 -15.76
C LEU A 21 11.03 5.14 -16.60
N LYS A 22 10.95 5.54 -17.87
CA LYS A 22 12.14 5.71 -18.73
C LYS A 22 13.13 6.74 -18.20
N ASN A 23 12.64 7.85 -17.64
CA ASN A 23 13.52 8.84 -17.04
C ASN A 23 14.25 8.30 -15.80
N LEU A 24 13.56 7.50 -14.98
CA LEU A 24 14.18 6.82 -13.85
C LEU A 24 15.19 5.77 -14.31
N GLU A 25 14.86 4.98 -15.33
CA GLU A 25 15.75 3.97 -15.91
C GLU A 25 17.05 4.58 -16.46
N ASN A 26 17.00 5.79 -17.01
CA ASN A 26 18.18 6.52 -17.48
C ASN A 26 19.01 7.18 -16.36
N ASN A 27 18.55 7.16 -15.12
CA ASN A 27 19.29 7.73 -14.00
C ASN A 27 20.42 6.79 -13.56
N ASP A 28 21.67 7.22 -13.75
CA ASP A 28 22.85 6.44 -13.40
C ASP A 28 22.98 6.14 -11.90
N GLN A 29 22.45 6.99 -11.02
CA GLN A 29 22.40 6.70 -9.59
C GLN A 29 21.44 5.53 -9.30
N LEU A 30 20.26 5.51 -9.94
CA LEU A 30 19.32 4.41 -9.77
C LEU A 30 19.91 3.08 -10.26
N LYS A 31 20.60 3.09 -11.40
CA LYS A 31 21.29 1.90 -11.92
C LYS A 31 22.31 1.36 -10.92
N LYS A 32 23.12 2.24 -10.32
CA LYS A 32 24.12 1.85 -9.30
C LYS A 32 23.46 1.28 -8.04
N GLU A 33 22.36 1.87 -7.58
CA GLU A 33 21.62 1.37 -6.42
C GLU A 33 20.99 -0.02 -6.70
N LEU A 34 20.44 -0.22 -7.89
CA LEU A 34 19.91 -1.52 -8.31
C LEU A 34 21.02 -2.57 -8.42
N GLU A 35 22.13 -2.26 -9.07
CA GLU A 35 23.28 -3.15 -9.21
C GLU A 35 23.85 -3.55 -7.83
N PHE A 36 23.98 -2.59 -6.91
CA PHE A 36 24.41 -2.87 -5.54
C PHE A 36 23.44 -3.79 -4.81
N SER A 37 22.13 -3.52 -4.91
CA SER A 37 21.08 -4.33 -4.29
C SER A 37 21.06 -5.76 -4.81
N GLU A 38 21.22 -5.94 -6.13
CA GLU A 38 21.29 -7.25 -6.78
C GLU A 38 22.52 -8.03 -6.32
N LYS A 39 23.72 -7.43 -6.39
CA LYS A 39 24.96 -8.04 -5.91
C LYS A 39 24.91 -8.41 -4.44
N LEU A 40 24.31 -7.56 -3.60
CA LEU A 40 24.13 -7.85 -2.18
C LEU A 40 23.22 -9.06 -1.98
N ARG A 41 22.11 -9.15 -2.72
CA ARG A 41 21.18 -10.29 -2.66
C ARG A 41 21.83 -11.58 -3.12
N GLU A 42 22.62 -11.54 -4.19
CA GLU A 42 23.39 -12.69 -4.66
C GLU A 42 24.41 -13.15 -3.61
N LEU A 43 25.18 -12.21 -3.04
CA LEU A 43 26.15 -12.49 -1.99
C LEU A 43 25.48 -13.10 -0.75
N MET A 44 24.33 -12.56 -0.34
CA MET A 44 23.49 -13.13 0.71
C MET A 44 23.10 -14.57 0.42
N GLY A 45 22.66 -14.84 -0.82
CA GLY A 45 22.28 -16.18 -1.27
C GLY A 45 23.46 -17.16 -1.24
N GLN A 46 24.62 -16.75 -1.77
CA GLN A 46 25.84 -17.57 -1.83
C GLN A 46 26.33 -18.00 -0.44
N TYR A 47 26.26 -17.10 0.53
CA TYR A 47 26.74 -17.36 1.89
C TYR A 47 25.62 -17.77 2.87
N GLY A 48 24.39 -17.96 2.38
CA GLY A 48 23.23 -18.30 3.20
C GLY A 48 22.96 -17.28 4.32
N LYS A 49 23.30 -16.01 4.10
CA LYS A 49 23.14 -14.92 5.09
C LYS A 49 21.80 -14.23 4.90
N SER A 50 21.07 -14.08 6.00
CA SER A 50 19.87 -13.26 6.04
C SER A 50 20.22 -11.79 6.24
N LEU A 51 19.26 -10.89 5.97
CA LEU A 51 19.44 -9.45 6.22
C LEU A 51 19.75 -9.18 7.70
N ARG A 52 19.20 -9.99 8.61
CA ARG A 52 19.50 -9.91 10.05
C ARG A 52 20.97 -10.21 10.33
N ASP A 53 21.54 -11.20 9.65
CA ASP A 53 22.95 -11.56 9.83
C ASP A 53 23.88 -10.44 9.34
N ILE A 54 23.53 -9.79 8.23
CA ILE A 54 24.27 -8.62 7.74
C ILE A 54 24.18 -7.46 8.74
N ILE A 55 22.99 -7.16 9.25
CA ILE A 55 22.82 -6.11 10.27
C ILE A 55 23.63 -6.44 11.52
N ALA A 56 23.65 -7.69 11.98
CA ALA A 56 24.44 -8.10 13.14
C ALA A 56 25.96 -7.94 12.92
N ILE A 57 26.44 -8.03 11.68
CA ILE A 57 27.85 -7.81 11.33
C ILE A 57 28.19 -6.32 11.26
N LEU A 58 27.35 -5.50 10.62
CA LEU A 58 27.61 -4.08 10.37
C LEU A 58 27.22 -3.16 11.54
N ASP A 59 26.16 -3.52 12.26
CA ASP A 59 25.61 -2.78 13.39
C ASP A 59 25.24 -3.74 14.54
N PRO A 60 26.27 -4.27 15.23
CA PRO A 60 26.06 -5.22 16.32
C PRO A 60 25.30 -4.62 17.52
N GLU A 61 25.38 -3.30 17.71
CA GLU A 61 24.67 -2.59 18.79
C GLU A 61 23.17 -2.47 18.51
N SER A 62 22.75 -2.32 17.25
CA SER A 62 21.34 -2.36 16.87
C SER A 62 20.70 -3.74 17.05
N ALA A 63 21.49 -4.82 16.92
CA ALA A 63 21.03 -6.17 17.25
C ALA A 63 20.84 -6.39 18.77
N ARG A 64 21.52 -5.59 19.62
CA ARG A 64 21.43 -5.64 21.08
C ARG A 64 20.33 -4.77 21.65
N LYS A 65 19.73 -3.87 20.86
CA LYS A 65 18.54 -3.15 21.31
C LYS A 65 17.48 -4.19 21.62
N PRO A 66 17.05 -4.33 22.90
CA PRO A 66 15.88 -5.14 23.17
C PRO A 66 14.80 -4.57 22.28
N ARG A 67 14.13 -5.43 21.49
CA ARG A 67 12.83 -5.04 20.95
C ARG A 67 12.09 -4.52 22.17
N LEU A 68 11.76 -3.23 22.19
CA LEU A 68 10.72 -2.75 23.07
C LEU A 68 9.62 -3.79 22.87
N ALA A 69 9.36 -4.58 23.91
CA ALA A 69 8.23 -5.47 23.90
C ALA A 69 7.11 -4.53 23.48
N VAL A 70 6.56 -4.77 22.29
CA VAL A 70 5.31 -4.12 21.92
C VAL A 70 4.43 -4.51 23.09
N THR A 71 4.19 -3.58 24.00
CA THR A 71 3.15 -3.71 25.01
C THR A 71 2.00 -4.25 24.20
N PRO A 72 1.46 -5.45 24.50
CA PRO A 72 0.40 -6.01 23.70
C PRO A 72 -0.66 -4.93 23.66
N ALA A 73 -0.78 -4.29 22.49
CA ALA A 73 -1.64 -3.12 22.35
C ALA A 73 -2.99 -3.62 22.84
N GLY A 74 -3.50 -2.93 23.86
CA GLY A 74 -4.67 -3.33 24.63
C GLY A 74 -5.72 -3.95 23.71
N GLY A 75 -6.32 -5.05 24.20
CA GLY A 75 -7.13 -6.00 23.45
C GLY A 75 -7.92 -5.39 22.30
N LYS A 76 -7.87 -6.07 21.14
CA LYS A 76 -8.66 -5.81 19.92
C LYS A 76 -9.77 -4.80 20.16
N ARG A 77 -9.49 -3.52 19.90
CA ARG A 77 -10.49 -2.46 19.90
C ARG A 77 -11.61 -2.93 18.99
N ASN A 78 -12.75 -3.27 19.58
CA ASN A 78 -13.87 -3.84 18.83
C ASN A 78 -14.25 -2.82 17.75
N ARG A 79 -14.10 -3.18 16.48
CA ARG A 79 -14.31 -2.24 15.37
C ARG A 79 -15.79 -1.85 15.36
N LYS A 80 -16.08 -0.57 15.56
CA LYS A 80 -17.45 -0.02 15.48
C LYS A 80 -18.03 -0.31 14.10
N VAL A 81 -19.33 -0.60 14.04
CA VAL A 81 -20.01 -0.87 12.78
C VAL A 81 -20.18 0.48 12.09
N LYS A 82 -19.77 0.60 10.83
CA LYS A 82 -20.11 1.75 9.99
C LYS A 82 -21.28 1.36 9.10
N ARG A 83 -22.36 2.13 9.15
CA ARG A 83 -23.45 2.08 8.18
C ARG A 83 -23.15 3.07 7.07
N TYR A 84 -23.16 2.59 5.83
CA TYR A 84 -23.02 3.42 4.65
C TYR A 84 -24.36 3.46 3.94
N THR A 85 -24.87 4.67 3.67
CA THR A 85 -26.11 4.89 2.94
C THR A 85 -25.78 5.53 1.60
N ASN A 86 -26.03 4.81 0.50
CA ASN A 86 -25.74 5.31 -0.83
C ASN A 86 -26.92 6.14 -1.37
N PRO A 87 -26.75 7.46 -1.62
CA PRO A 87 -27.83 8.33 -2.08
C PRO A 87 -28.27 8.07 -3.52
N HIS A 88 -27.52 7.28 -4.30
CA HIS A 88 -27.80 7.02 -5.71
C HIS A 88 -28.70 5.81 -5.95
N ASN A 89 -28.75 4.86 -5.02
CA ASN A 89 -29.56 3.65 -5.14
C ASN A 89 -30.36 3.32 -3.86
N ASN A 90 -30.26 4.16 -2.82
CA ASN A 90 -30.87 3.97 -1.50
C ASN A 90 -30.48 2.64 -0.81
N GLU A 91 -29.40 2.00 -1.24
CA GLU A 91 -28.87 0.83 -0.56
C GLU A 91 -28.12 1.23 0.70
N VAL A 92 -28.31 0.45 1.77
CA VAL A 92 -27.67 0.65 3.07
C VAL A 92 -26.87 -0.60 3.40
N ILE A 93 -25.59 -0.43 3.73
CA ILE A 93 -24.70 -1.52 4.12
C ILE A 93 -24.06 -1.25 5.46
N GLU A 94 -23.95 -2.28 6.30
CA GLU A 94 -23.30 -2.19 7.61
C GLU A 94 -22.05 -3.04 7.62
N THR A 95 -20.90 -2.42 7.92
CA THR A 95 -19.63 -3.15 7.97
C THR A 95 -18.72 -2.67 9.09
N LYS A 96 -18.06 -3.63 9.74
CA LYS A 96 -17.05 -3.39 10.77
C LYS A 96 -15.66 -3.05 10.17
N GLY A 97 -15.57 -2.88 8.85
CA GLY A 97 -14.34 -2.51 8.14
C GLY A 97 -14.46 -2.46 6.61
N GLY A 98 -13.38 -2.13 5.92
CA GLY A 98 -13.38 -1.96 4.45
C GLY A 98 -13.51 -3.25 3.62
N ASN A 99 -13.61 -4.43 4.23
CA ASN A 99 -13.70 -5.71 3.51
C ASN A 99 -15.16 -6.13 3.24
N HIS A 100 -15.92 -5.27 2.55
CA HIS A 100 -17.28 -5.58 2.12
C HIS A 100 -17.40 -5.36 0.61
N LYS A 101 -17.95 -6.35 -0.12
CA LYS A 101 -18.02 -6.35 -1.59
C LYS A 101 -18.73 -5.11 -2.13
N THR A 102 -19.91 -4.82 -1.61
CA THR A 102 -20.72 -3.65 -1.99
C THR A 102 -20.00 -2.33 -1.69
N LEU A 103 -19.31 -2.24 -0.54
CA LEU A 103 -18.50 -1.05 -0.21
C LEU A 103 -17.33 -0.87 -1.18
N LYS A 104 -16.68 -1.95 -1.62
CA LYS A 104 -15.60 -1.90 -2.63
C LYS A 104 -16.13 -1.48 -3.99
N GLU A 105 -17.28 -2.01 -4.40
CA GLU A 105 -17.97 -1.61 -5.63
C GLU A 105 -18.37 -0.13 -5.60
N TRP A 106 -18.85 0.35 -4.45
CA TRP A 106 -19.16 1.76 -4.27
C TRP A 106 -17.90 2.62 -4.36
N LYS A 107 -16.83 2.24 -3.66
CA LYS A 107 -15.54 2.96 -3.73
C LYS A 107 -14.95 2.97 -5.13
N ALA A 108 -15.17 1.91 -5.91
CA ALA A 108 -14.76 1.84 -7.31
C ALA A 108 -15.60 2.75 -8.23
N LYS A 109 -16.90 2.89 -7.94
CA LYS A 109 -17.84 3.63 -8.80
C LYS A 109 -17.94 5.13 -8.49
N TRP A 110 -17.85 5.51 -7.21
CA TRP A 110 -18.00 6.90 -6.74
C TRP A 110 -16.74 7.48 -6.08
N GLY A 111 -15.68 6.68 -5.92
CA GLY A 111 -14.45 7.09 -5.26
C GLY A 111 -14.46 6.85 -3.75
N ALA A 112 -13.28 6.65 -3.18
CA ALA A 112 -13.13 6.30 -1.76
C ALA A 112 -13.56 7.43 -0.81
N ASP A 113 -13.20 8.68 -1.12
CA ASP A 113 -13.50 9.85 -0.29
C ASP A 113 -15.00 10.16 -0.24
N THR A 114 -15.67 10.07 -1.39
CA THR A 114 -17.12 10.29 -1.49
C THR A 114 -17.89 9.22 -0.71
N VAL A 115 -17.52 7.95 -0.86
CA VAL A 115 -18.16 6.85 -0.13
C VAL A 115 -17.88 6.92 1.37
N GLU A 116 -16.71 7.43 1.78
CA GLU A 116 -16.42 7.64 3.20
C GLU A 116 -17.25 8.76 3.83
N SER A 117 -17.69 9.76 3.07
CA SER A 117 -18.62 10.79 3.57
C SER A 117 -20.03 10.27 3.83
N TRP A 118 -20.39 9.10 3.32
CA TRP A 118 -21.68 8.42 3.57
C TRP A 118 -21.68 7.53 4.81
N ALA A 119 -20.54 7.44 5.50
CA ALA A 119 -20.34 6.52 6.61
C ALA A 119 -20.86 7.14 7.92
N GLU A 120 -21.89 6.54 8.51
CA GLU A 120 -22.32 6.81 9.89
C GLU A 120 -21.80 5.72 10.82
N ILE A 121 -21.25 6.11 11.96
CA ILE A 121 -20.76 5.17 12.98
C ILE A 121 -21.94 4.79 13.88
N ILE A 122 -22.18 3.48 14.02
CA ILE A 122 -23.19 2.89 14.91
C ILE A 122 -22.50 2.06 16.01
#